data_AF-R7GSB5-F1
#
_entry.id   AF-R7GSB5-F1
#
_cell.length_a   1.000
_cell.length_b   1.000
_cell.length_c   1.000
_cell.angle_alpha   90.00
_cell.angle_beta   90.00
_cell.angle_gamma   90.00
#
_symmetry.space_group_name_H-M   'P 1'
#
loop_
_entity.id
_entity.type
_entity.pdbx_description
1 polymer ?
#
loop_
_entity_poly.entity_id
_entity_poly.type
_entity_poly.pdbx_seq_one_letter_code
_entity_poly.pdbx_strand_id
1 'polypeptide(L)' 'MLFIFLLLLFLYLFLTRYYITEDVIVKEVLEDKIIFESELGKEIVLKVTKPHEYLEGQKGQVSFHGERIVSFQKAA' A
#
# COMPACT_ATOMS: atom_id res chain seq x y z
N MET A 1 25.56 22.18 5.60
CA MET A 1 24.22 22.36 6.21
C MET A 1 23.13 22.37 5.15
N LEU A 2 23.05 23.37 4.26
CA LEU A 2 22.01 23.45 3.21
C LEU A 2 21.98 22.23 2.27
N PHE A 3 23.14 21.75 1.84
CA PHE A 3 23.23 20.56 0.98
C PHE A 3 22.66 19.29 1.64
N ILE A 4 22.96 19.08 2.92
CA ILE A 4 22.46 17.94 3.70
C ILE A 4 20.93 18.06 3.86
N PHE A 5 20.43 19.27 4.13
CA PHE A 5 19.00 19.52 4.22
C PHE A 5 18.27 19.23 2.90
N LEU A 6 18.81 19.68 1.77
CA LEU A 6 18.25 19.40 0.44
C LEU A 6 18.30 17.90 0.11
N LEU A 7 19.36 17.20 0.48
CA LEU A 7 19.48 15.75 0.31
C LEU A 7 18.40 15.01 1.12
N LEU A 8 18.20 15.39 2.37
CA LEU A 8 17.16 14.79 3.23
C LEU A 8 15.75 15.09 2.70
N LEU A 9 15.50 16.31 2.23
CA LEU A 9 14.22 16.68 1.61
C LEU A 9 13.96 15.88 0.32
N PHE A 10 14.98 15.73 -0.52
CA PHE A 10 14.90 14.91 -1.73
C PHE A 10 14.60 13.45 -1.37
N LEU A 11 15.32 12.89 -0.39
CA LEU A 11 15.12 11.52 0.06
C LEU A 11 13.70 11.32 0.63
N TYR A 12 13.21 12.29 1.41
CA TYR A 12 11.85 12.27 1.95
C TYR A 12 10.79 12.28 0.85
N LEU A 13 10.92 13.20 -0.11
CA LEU A 13 10.01 13.31 -1.26
C LEU A 13 10.06 12.06 -2.14
N PHE A 14 11.25 11.46 -2.29
CA PHE A 14 11.43 10.21 -3.02
C PHE A 14 10.73 9.07 -2.27
N LEU A 15 10.96 8.89 -0.97
CA LEU A 15 10.29 7.83 -0.20
C LEU A 15 8.78 7.96 -0.21
N THR A 16 8.24 9.17 -0.06
CA THR A 16 6.78 9.42 -0.08
C THR A 16 6.15 9.21 -1.45
N ARG A 17 6.87 9.41 -2.56
CA ARG A 17 6.36 9.07 -3.89
C ARG A 17 6.35 7.57 -4.19
N TYR A 18 7.24 6.82 -3.55
CA TYR A 18 7.49 5.41 -3.86
C TYR A 18 6.84 4.46 -2.86
N TYR A 19 6.48 4.93 -1.66
CA TYR A 19 5.76 4.13 -0.66
C TYR A 19 4.50 4.88 -0.24
N ILE A 20 3.36 4.39 -0.75
CA ILE A 20 2.04 4.89 -0.38
C ILE A 20 1.49 3.94 0.67
N THR A 21 1.06 4.47 1.81
CA THR A 21 0.31 3.72 2.83
C THR A 21 -1.10 4.28 2.88
N GLU A 22 -2.11 3.44 2.70
CA GLU A 22 -3.52 3.81 2.78
C GLU A 22 -4.29 2.82 3.67
N ASP A 23 -5.27 3.34 4.42
CA ASP A 23 -6.26 2.54 5.13
C ASP A 23 -7.27 1.98 4.12
N VAL A 24 -7.40 0.65 4.10
CA VAL A 24 -8.15 -0.08 3.09
C VAL A 24 -8.93 -1.27 3.66
N ILE A 25 -9.91 -1.71 2.89
CA ILE A 25 -10.66 -2.94 3.08
C ILE A 25 -10.39 -3.87 1.90
N VAL A 26 -10.07 -5.14 2.17
CA VAL A 26 -9.96 -6.17 1.13
C VAL A 26 -11.36 -6.42 0.57
N LYS A 27 -11.60 -6.04 -0.67
CA LYS A 27 -12.89 -6.21 -1.34
C LYS A 27 -12.99 -7.58 -2.01
N GLU A 28 -11.93 -7.97 -2.72
CA GLU A 28 -11.88 -9.22 -3.49
C GLU A 28 -10.45 -9.77 -3.55
N VAL A 29 -10.29 -11.08 -3.41
CA VAL A 29 -9.00 -11.78 -3.48
C VAL A 29 -8.97 -12.67 -4.72
N LEU A 30 -8.12 -12.34 -5.68
CA LEU A 30 -7.92 -13.10 -6.92
C LEU A 30 -6.60 -13.90 -6.86
N GLU A 31 -6.37 -14.79 -7.83
CA GLU A 31 -5.19 -15.68 -7.85
C GLU A 31 -3.84 -14.95 -7.96
N ASP A 32 -3.80 -13.76 -8.60
CA ASP A 32 -2.57 -13.01 -8.86
C ASP A 32 -2.59 -11.58 -8.27
N LYS A 33 -3.73 -11.14 -7.75
CA LYS A 33 -3.95 -9.76 -7.29
C LYS A 33 -5.06 -9.68 -6.25
N ILE A 34 -5.07 -8.58 -5.52
CA ILE A 34 -6.10 -8.24 -4.54
C ILE A 34 -6.66 -6.88 -4.89
N ILE A 35 -7.98 -6.77 -4.79
CA ILE A 35 -8.71 -5.52 -4.94
C ILE A 35 -8.99 -4.99 -3.54
N PHE A 36 -8.41 -3.84 -3.25
CA PHE A 36 -8.62 -3.09 -2.03
C PHE A 36 -9.54 -1.91 -2.31
N GLU A 37 -10.40 -1.57 -1.35
CA GLU A 37 -11.18 -0.34 -1.36
C GLU A 37 -10.65 0.56 -0.23
N SER A 38 -10.17 1.75 -0.59
CA SER A 38 -9.76 2.73 0.42
C SER A 38 -10.98 3.36 1.10
N GLU A 39 -10.78 3.91 2.29
CA GLU A 39 -11.87 4.62 2.99
C GLU A 39 -12.42 5.82 2.21
N LEU A 40 -11.66 6.33 1.24
CA LEU A 40 -12.09 7.41 0.33
C LEU A 40 -12.90 6.88 -0.87
N GLY A 41 -13.24 5.59 -0.91
CA GLY A 41 -13.99 4.95 -1.99
C GLY A 41 -13.18 4.70 -3.26
N LYS A 42 -11.85 4.72 -3.17
CA LYS A 42 -10.95 4.44 -4.30
C LYS A 42 -10.61 2.96 -4.35
N GLU A 43 -10.79 2.33 -5.50
CA GLU A 43 -10.33 0.96 -5.72
C GLU A 43 -8.83 0.93 -6.05
N ILE A 44 -8.09 0.05 -5.38
CA ILE A 44 -6.66 -0.15 -5.54
C ILE A 44 -6.43 -1.63 -5.86
N VAL A 45 -5.90 -1.90 -7.04
CA VAL A 45 -5.58 -3.27 -7.48
C VAL A 45 -4.09 -3.50 -7.29
N LEU A 46 -3.73 -4.43 -6.42
CA LEU A 46 -2.33 -4.75 -6.12
C LEU A 46 -2.03 -6.20 -6.42
N LYS A 47 -0.95 -6.44 -7.15
CA LYS A 47 -0.40 -7.78 -7.39
C LYS A 47 0.25 -8.31 -6.12
N VAL A 48 -0.07 -9.54 -5.78
CA VAL A 48 0.44 -10.22 -4.59
C VAL A 48 0.96 -11.60 -4.95
N THR A 49 2.06 -12.02 -4.31
CA THR A 49 2.64 -13.35 -4.52
C THR A 49 1.96 -14.44 -3.70
N LYS A 50 1.17 -14.06 -2.68
CA LYS A 50 0.50 -14.98 -1.76
C LYS A 50 -0.92 -14.49 -1.43
N PRO A 51 -1.87 -14.61 -2.37
CA PRO A 51 -3.23 -14.11 -2.17
C PRO A 51 -3.97 -14.83 -1.02
N HIS A 52 -3.65 -16.10 -0.76
CA HIS A 52 -4.30 -16.91 0.28
C HIS A 52 -4.05 -16.43 1.72
N GLU A 53 -3.13 -15.48 1.95
CA GLU A 53 -2.90 -14.88 3.27
C GLU A 53 -3.93 -13.79 3.62
N TYR A 54 -4.72 -13.37 2.64
CA TYR A 54 -5.71 -12.30 2.71
C TYR A 54 -7.12 -12.88 2.68
N LEU A 55 -8.04 -12.24 3.40
CA LEU A 55 -9.45 -12.61 3.41
C LEU A 55 -10.29 -11.39 3.03
N GLU A 56 -11.35 -11.62 2.27
CA GLU A 56 -12.34 -10.59 1.94
C GLU A 56 -12.96 -10.00 3.23
N GLY A 57 -13.16 -8.69 3.21
CA GLY A 57 -13.62 -7.91 4.36
C GLY A 57 -12.55 -7.54 5.38
N GLN A 58 -11.29 -7.98 5.23
CA GLN A 58 -10.22 -7.57 6.14
C GLN A 58 -9.92 -6.08 6.00
N LYS A 59 -9.93 -5.38 7.13
CA LYS A 59 -9.53 -3.98 7.22
C LYS A 59 -8.08 -3.87 7.70
N GLY A 60 -7.36 -2.88 7.19
CA GLY A 60 -5.99 -2.64 7.60
C GLY A 60 -5.32 -1.54 6.81
N GLN A 61 -4.05 -1.28 7.12
CA GLN A 61 -3.21 -0.44 6.28
C GLN A 61 -2.47 -1.28 5.27
N VAL A 62 -2.55 -0.88 4.00
CA VAL A 62 -1.73 -1.44 2.93
C VAL A 62 -0.67 -0.43 2.53
N SER A 63 0.58 -0.87 2.51
CA SER A 63 1.68 -0.13 1.90
C SER A 63 2.02 -0.75 0.55
N PHE A 64 2.09 0.07 -0.48
CA PHE A 64 2.34 -0.39 -1.84
C PHE A 64 3.24 0.55 -2.63
N HIS A 65 3.90 -0.02 -3.64
CA HIS A 65 4.72 0.69 -4.60
C HIS A 65 4.27 0.32 -6.02
N GLY A 66 3.66 1.29 -6.72
CA GLY A 66 3.03 1.05 -8.00
C GLY A 66 1.92 0.02 -7.88
N GLU A 67 2.03 -1.10 -8.60
CA GLU A 67 1.06 -2.21 -8.55
C GLU A 67 1.44 -3.32 -7.55
N ARG A 68 2.55 -3.19 -6.81
CA ARG A 68 3.03 -4.24 -5.89
C ARG A 68 2.77 -3.89 -4.44
N ILE A 69 2.22 -4.85 -3.71
CA ILE A 69 2.12 -4.76 -2.26
C ILE A 69 3.52 -4.88 -1.62
N VAL A 70 3.78 -4.03 -0.63
CA VAL A 70 5.00 -4.07 0.19
C VAL A 70 4.67 -4.71 1.53
N SER A 71 3.59 -4.26 2.17
CA SER A 71 3.12 -4.78 3.45
C SER A 71 1.63 -4.56 3.61
N PHE A 72 0.99 -5.43 4.39
CA PHE A 72 -0.38 -5.27 4.85
C PHE A 72 -0.43 -5.48 6.36
N GLN A 73 -0.92 -4.49 7.09
CA GLN A 73 -1.08 -4.52 8.53
C GLN A 73 -2.57 -4.56 8.86
N LYS A 74 -3.03 -5.72 9.36
CA LYS A 74 -4.42 -5.90 9.78
C LYS A 74 -4.75 -4.96 10.93
N ALA A 75 -5.90 -4.29 10.84
CA ALA A 75 -6.48 -3.61 11.99
C ALA A 75 -6.97 -4.66 12.99
N ALA A 76 -6.60 -4.51 14.26
CA ALA A 76 -6.93 -5.44 15.35
C ALA A 76 -8.42 -5.36 15.74
#